data_AF-A0A1Q5FVN5-F1
#
_entry.id   AF-A0A1Q5FVN5-F1
#
_cell.length_a   1.000
_cell.length_b   1.000
_cell.length_c   1.000
_cell.angle_alpha   90.00
_cell.angle_beta   90.00
_cell.angle_gamma   90.00
#
_symmetry.space_group_name_H-M   'P 1'
#
loop_
_entity.id
_entity.type
_entity.pdbx_description
1 polymer ?
#
loop_
_entity_poly.entity_id
_entity_poly.type
_entity_poly.pdbx_seq_one_letter_code
_entity_poly.pdbx_strand_id
1 'polypeptide(L)'
;MDTISLCKHRFPVQPPLGSIGRPGDCSSCGATWNEVQADLHRQHEALIFGSARDGNCPDCAQSRRLFRFQPFDKPWTPIGFEEPVTFLCMDCWNTATEADHEGYTALLDAI
;
A
#
# COMPACT_ATOMS: atom_id res chain seq x y z
N MET A 1 -5.55 -9.00 -31.82
CA MET A 1 -5.69 -10.36 -31.26
C MET A 1 -5.24 -10.20 -29.83
N ASP A 2 -6.18 -9.90 -28.95
CA ASP A 2 -5.85 -9.28 -27.67
C ASP A 2 -5.61 -10.40 -26.67
N THR A 3 -4.33 -10.69 -26.43
CA THR A 3 -3.92 -11.72 -25.48
C THR A 3 -4.08 -11.20 -24.06
N ILE A 4 -4.98 -11.80 -23.29
CA ILE A 4 -5.06 -11.56 -21.85
C ILE A 4 -3.87 -12.26 -21.18
N SER A 5 -2.98 -11.49 -20.54
CA SER A 5 -1.89 -12.04 -19.73
C SER A 5 -2.42 -12.41 -18.34
N LEU A 6 -2.56 -13.71 -18.06
CA LEU A 6 -2.97 -14.25 -16.74
C LEU A 6 -1.76 -14.56 -15.82
N CYS A 7 -0.60 -13.98 -16.12
CA CYS A 7 0.64 -14.35 -15.45
C CYS A 7 0.61 -14.00 -13.95
N LYS A 8 0.55 -15.00 -13.07
CA LYS A 8 0.95 -14.88 -11.65
C LYS A 8 2.48 -15.00 -11.59
N HIS A 9 3.17 -13.87 -11.77
CA HIS A 9 4.61 -13.82 -12.01
C HIS A 9 5.44 -14.71 -11.04
N ARG A 10 6.41 -15.44 -11.61
CA ARG A 10 7.33 -16.30 -10.85
C ARG A 10 8.76 -15.83 -11.10
N PHE A 11 9.34 -15.17 -10.10
CA PHE A 11 10.69 -14.64 -10.18
C PHE A 11 11.67 -15.56 -9.43
N PRO A 12 12.72 -16.08 -10.09
CA PRO A 12 13.72 -16.90 -9.44
C PRO A 12 14.62 -16.04 -8.55
N VAL A 13 14.86 -16.52 -7.32
CA VAL A 13 15.73 -15.86 -6.32
C VAL A 13 16.98 -16.67 -5.99
N GLN A 14 17.24 -17.74 -6.74
CA GLN A 14 18.39 -18.63 -6.55
C GLN A 14 19.40 -18.48 -7.69
N PRO A 15 20.72 -18.52 -7.39
CA PRO A 15 21.76 -18.52 -8.43
C PRO A 15 21.61 -19.72 -9.38
N PRO A 16 21.99 -19.58 -10.67
CA PRO A 16 22.57 -18.38 -11.31
C PRO A 16 21.52 -17.36 -11.77
N LEU A 17 20.23 -17.64 -11.57
CA LEU A 17 19.13 -16.89 -12.20
C LEU A 17 18.73 -15.63 -11.43
N GLY A 18 19.07 -15.53 -10.14
CA GLY A 18 18.78 -14.34 -9.34
C GLY A 18 19.27 -14.48 -7.91
N SER A 19 18.90 -13.51 -7.08
CA SER A 19 19.13 -13.51 -5.63
C SER A 19 17.91 -12.92 -4.91
N ILE A 20 17.89 -13.01 -3.58
CA ILE A 20 16.83 -12.41 -2.75
C ILE A 20 16.75 -10.89 -2.95
N GLY A 21 17.89 -10.19 -3.08
CA GLY A 21 17.92 -8.74 -3.28
C GLY A 21 17.73 -8.30 -4.72
N ARG A 22 17.94 -9.21 -5.69
CA ARG A 22 17.76 -8.95 -7.12
C ARG A 22 17.21 -10.21 -7.80
N PRO A 23 15.88 -10.41 -7.77
CA PRO A 23 15.25 -11.52 -8.46
C PRO A 23 15.53 -11.47 -9.95
N GLY A 24 15.63 -12.63 -10.59
CA GLY A 24 15.68 -12.72 -12.05
C GLY A 24 14.31 -12.41 -12.68
N ASP A 25 14.23 -12.46 -14.00
CA ASP A 25 12.99 -12.21 -14.74
C ASP A 25 11.95 -13.32 -14.53
N CYS A 26 10.69 -13.00 -14.81
CA CYS A 26 9.59 -13.94 -14.68
C CYS A 26 9.81 -15.15 -15.58
N SER A 27 9.88 -16.35 -15.00
CA SER A 27 10.13 -17.59 -15.73
C SER A 27 9.01 -17.99 -16.71
N SER A 28 7.84 -17.35 -16.59
CA SER A 28 6.64 -17.70 -17.37
C SER A 28 6.37 -16.72 -18.52
N CYS A 29 6.52 -15.41 -18.27
CA CYS A 29 6.18 -14.37 -19.26
C CYS A 29 7.36 -13.49 -19.68
N GLY A 30 8.53 -13.64 -19.05
CA GLY A 30 9.72 -12.85 -19.36
C GLY A 30 9.71 -11.41 -18.86
N ALA A 31 8.64 -10.96 -18.18
CA ALA A 31 8.61 -9.63 -17.56
C ALA A 31 9.70 -9.53 -16.49
N THR A 32 10.40 -8.40 -16.45
CA THR A 32 11.42 -8.11 -15.45
C THR A 32 10.80 -7.83 -14.09
N TRP A 33 11.58 -8.00 -13.03
CA TRP A 33 11.15 -7.64 -11.67
C TRP A 33 10.73 -6.16 -11.59
N ASN A 34 11.51 -5.26 -12.18
CA ASN A 34 11.26 -3.82 -12.12
C ASN A 34 9.99 -3.40 -12.86
N GLU A 35 9.68 -4.02 -14.01
CA GLU A 35 8.44 -3.75 -14.74
C GLU A 35 7.21 -4.10 -13.91
N VAL A 36 7.25 -5.24 -13.23
CA VAL A 36 6.13 -5.68 -12.37
C VAL A 36 6.02 -4.80 -11.13
N GLN A 37 7.13 -4.40 -10.51
CA GLN A 37 7.09 -3.45 -9.40
C GLN A 37 6.51 -2.08 -9.83
N ALA A 38 6.90 -1.58 -10.99
CA ALA A 38 6.36 -0.33 -11.53
C ALA A 38 4.85 -0.45 -11.83
N ASP A 39 4.41 -1.59 -12.34
CA ASP A 39 2.98 -1.81 -12.61
C ASP A 39 2.17 -1.92 -11.32
N LEU A 40 2.65 -2.66 -10.32
CA LEU A 40 2.04 -2.72 -9.00
C LEU A 40 1.96 -1.34 -8.34
N HIS A 41 2.99 -0.51 -8.50
CA HIS A 41 2.98 0.85 -8.01
C HIS A 41 1.88 1.68 -8.68
N ARG A 42 1.75 1.63 -10.02
CA ARG A 42 0.66 2.32 -10.74
C ARG A 42 -0.72 1.83 -10.32
N GLN A 43 -0.89 0.52 -10.14
CA GLN A 43 -2.15 -0.04 -9.66
C GLN A 43 -2.48 0.45 -8.24
N HIS A 44 -1.48 0.50 -7.36
CA HIS A 44 -1.63 1.03 -6.01
C HIS A 44 -2.05 2.51 -6.03
N GLU A 45 -1.38 3.34 -6.83
CA GLU A 45 -1.77 4.75 -7.01
C GLU A 45 -3.20 4.86 -7.54
N ALA A 46 -3.57 4.07 -8.54
CA ALA A 46 -4.92 4.06 -9.09
C ALA A 46 -6.00 3.71 -8.04
N LEU A 47 -5.70 2.82 -7.09
CA LEU A 47 -6.60 2.51 -5.98
C LEU A 47 -6.73 3.68 -5.00
N ILE A 48 -5.62 4.35 -4.67
CA ILE A 48 -5.62 5.54 -3.80
C ILE A 48 -6.47 6.64 -4.45
N PHE A 49 -6.20 6.98 -5.70
CA PHE A 49 -6.91 8.07 -6.39
C PHE A 49 -8.35 7.71 -6.76
N GLY A 50 -8.60 6.44 -7.08
CA GLY A 50 -9.93 5.95 -7.46
C GLY A 50 -10.91 5.91 -6.28
N SER A 51 -10.41 5.75 -5.05
CA SER A 51 -11.23 5.85 -3.84
C SER A 51 -11.35 7.27 -3.29
N ALA A 52 -10.51 8.20 -3.76
CA ALA A 52 -10.50 9.58 -3.28
C ALA A 52 -11.72 10.38 -3.76
N ARG A 53 -12.19 11.31 -2.93
CA ARG A 53 -13.40 12.12 -3.17
C ARG A 53 -13.21 13.54 -2.67
N ASP A 54 -13.91 14.50 -3.27
CA ASP A 54 -13.91 15.87 -2.78
C ASP A 54 -14.91 16.03 -1.63
N GLY A 55 -14.57 16.85 -0.64
CA GLY A 55 -15.43 17.09 0.52
C GLY A 55 -14.74 17.93 1.59
N ASN A 56 -15.42 18.11 2.72
CA ASN A 56 -14.84 18.80 3.87
C ASN A 56 -14.07 17.79 4.73
N CYS A 57 -12.80 18.07 4.97
CA CYS A 57 -11.97 17.25 5.85
C CYS A 57 -12.55 17.31 7.28
N PRO A 58 -12.76 16.17 7.96
CA PRO A 58 -13.31 16.17 9.31
C PRO A 58 -12.38 16.83 10.34
N ASP A 59 -11.07 16.83 10.10
CA ASP A 59 -10.08 17.30 11.07
C ASP A 59 -9.83 18.81 10.96
N CYS A 60 -9.71 19.33 9.74
CA CYS A 60 -9.39 20.74 9.50
C CYS A 60 -10.57 21.56 8.95
N ALA A 61 -11.73 20.93 8.71
CA ALA A 61 -12.95 21.51 8.14
C ALA A 61 -12.82 22.15 6.74
N GLN A 62 -11.64 22.06 6.11
CA GLN A 62 -11.40 22.63 4.79
C GLN A 62 -11.97 21.76 3.67
N SER A 63 -12.51 22.38 2.63
CA SER A 63 -12.90 21.68 1.40
C SER A 63 -11.65 21.28 0.61
N ARG A 64 -11.42 19.97 0.45
CA ARG A 64 -10.22 19.38 -0.16
C ARG A 64 -10.56 18.06 -0.85
N ARG A 65 -9.63 17.55 -1.65
CA ARG A 65 -9.59 16.14 -2.02
C ARG A 65 -9.26 15.31 -0.78
N LEU A 66 -10.10 14.33 -0.47
CA LEU A 66 -9.98 13.45 0.68
C LEU A 66 -9.56 12.05 0.22
N PHE A 67 -8.63 11.46 0.96
CA PHE A 67 -8.05 10.14 0.72
C PHE A 67 -8.46 9.19 1.83
N ARG A 68 -8.64 7.92 1.49
CA ARG A 68 -8.95 6.86 2.45
C ARG A 68 -7.76 6.68 3.41
N PHE A 69 -8.02 6.81 4.70
CA PHE A 69 -7.09 6.48 5.77
C PHE A 69 -7.60 5.26 6.51
N GLN A 70 -6.73 4.28 6.71
CA GLN A 70 -6.95 3.10 7.53
C GLN A 70 -5.70 2.97 8.41
N PRO A 71 -5.84 2.97 9.74
CA PRO A 71 -4.71 2.74 10.64
C PRO A 71 -4.06 1.38 10.40
N PHE A 72 -2.81 1.22 10.85
CA PHE A 72 -2.11 -0.05 10.77
C PHE A 72 -2.76 -1.12 11.63
N ASP A 73 -2.79 -2.35 11.13
CA ASP A 73 -3.20 -3.51 11.91
C ASP A 73 -2.28 -3.68 13.12
N LYS A 74 -2.86 -3.65 14.31
CA LYS A 74 -2.13 -3.82 15.57
C LYS A 74 -2.27 -5.25 16.09
N PRO A 75 -1.22 -5.85 16.67
CA PRO A 75 -1.26 -7.22 17.19
C PRO A 75 -2.33 -7.46 18.28
N TRP A 76 -2.73 -6.40 18.99
CA TRP A 76 -3.76 -6.44 20.02
C TRP A 76 -5.18 -6.13 19.50
N THR A 77 -5.31 -5.79 18.22
CA THR A 77 -6.62 -5.65 17.59
C THR A 77 -7.29 -7.02 17.53
N PRO A 78 -8.54 -7.18 18.01
CA PRO A 78 -9.22 -8.46 17.96
C PRO A 78 -9.27 -9.03 16.54
N ILE A 79 -9.10 -10.34 16.41
CA ILE A 79 -9.20 -11.01 15.11
C ILE A 79 -10.58 -10.75 14.50
N GLY A 80 -10.60 -10.24 13.26
CA GLY A 80 -11.82 -9.89 12.55
C GLY A 80 -12.41 -8.53 12.92
N PHE A 81 -11.75 -7.75 13.78
CA PHE A 81 -12.07 -6.34 13.98
C PHE A 81 -11.28 -5.49 12.99
N GLU A 82 -12.00 -4.71 12.19
CA GLU A 82 -11.42 -3.74 11.26
C GLU A 82 -11.59 -2.33 11.87
N GLU A 83 -10.48 -1.61 12.05
CA GLU A 83 -10.56 -0.23 12.55
C GLU A 83 -11.32 0.67 11.56
N PRO A 84 -12.11 1.65 12.04
CA PRO A 84 -12.91 2.50 11.17
C PRO A 84 -12.06 3.24 10.14
N VAL A 85 -12.51 3.17 8.89
CA VAL A 85 -11.93 3.94 7.78
C VAL A 85 -12.35 5.40 7.90
N THR A 86 -11.40 6.32 7.76
CA THR A 86 -11.68 7.77 7.66
C THR A 86 -11.24 8.33 6.31
N PHE A 87 -11.72 9.53 5.98
CA PHE A 87 -11.36 10.23 4.76
C PHE A 87 -10.77 11.59 5.13
N LEU A 88 -9.49 11.78 4.86
CA LEU A 88 -8.71 12.93 5.31
C LEU A 88 -8.11 13.67 4.12
N CYS A 89 -7.94 14.99 4.22
CA CYS A 89 -7.10 15.70 3.27
C CYS A 89 -5.64 15.23 3.40
N MET A 90 -4.82 15.43 2.37
CA MET A 90 -3.43 14.96 2.36
C MET A 90 -2.63 15.37 3.60
N ASP A 91 -2.78 16.62 4.06
CA ASP A 91 -2.04 17.11 5.24
C ASP A 91 -2.46 16.37 6.52
N CYS A 92 -3.76 16.24 6.77
CA CYS A 92 -4.28 15.52 7.93
C CYS A 92 -4.03 14.01 7.82
N TRP A 93 -4.03 13.46 6.60
CA TRP A 93 -3.66 12.07 6.34
C TRP A 93 -2.22 11.81 6.78
N ASN A 94 -1.28 12.67 6.38
CA ASN A 94 0.13 12.55 6.79
C ASN A 94 0.29 12.62 8.32
N THR A 95 -0.37 13.60 8.96
CA THR A 95 -0.34 13.71 10.44
C THR A 95 -0.93 12.47 11.12
N ALA A 96 -2.04 11.92 10.61
CA ALA A 96 -2.65 10.71 11.16
C ALA A 96 -1.75 9.49 11.00
N THR A 97 -1.07 9.35 9.85
CA THR A 97 -0.09 8.29 9.61
C THR A 97 1.11 8.39 10.54
N GLU A 98 1.66 9.59 10.73
CA GLU A 98 2.77 9.82 11.66
C GLU A 98 2.35 9.47 13.10
N ALA A 99 1.19 9.94 13.54
CA ALA A 99 0.69 9.66 14.89
C ALA A 99 0.41 8.16 15.13
N ASP A 100 -0.14 7.45 14.14
CA ASP A 100 -0.40 6.01 14.25
C ASP A 100 0.91 5.21 14.28
N HIS A 101 1.90 5.60 13.47
CA HIS A 101 3.22 5.00 13.48
C HIS A 101 3.96 5.26 14.79
N GLU A 102 4.00 6.50 15.28
CA GLU A 102 4.61 6.85 16.57
C GLU A 102 3.94 6.08 17.72
N GLY A 103 2.61 5.99 17.73
CA GLY A 103 1.86 5.21 18.70
C GLY A 103 2.23 3.73 18.67
N TYR A 104 2.37 3.15 17.47
CA TYR A 104 2.81 1.77 17.29
C TYR A 104 4.24 1.55 17.82
N THR A 105 5.19 2.41 17.44
CA THR A 105 6.61 2.29 17.84
C THR A 105 6.79 2.49 19.34
N ALA A 106 6.14 3.48 19.94
CA ALA A 106 6.20 3.72 21.38
C ALA A 106 5.67 2.53 22.21
N LEU A 107 4.66 1.82 21.69
CA LEU A 107 4.15 0.61 22.31
C LEU A 107 5.11 -0.58 22.18
N LEU A 108 5.81 -0.71 21.05
CA LEU A 108 6.86 -1.72 20.89
C LEU A 108 8.03 -1.50 21.85
N ASP A 109 8.45 -0.24 22.04
CA ASP A 109 9.55 0.11 22.95
C ASP A 109 9.20 -0.10 24.44
N ALA A 110 7.91 -0.20 24.77
CA ALA A 110 7.42 -0.40 26.14
C ALA A 110 7.30 -1.88 26.57
N ILE A 111 7.62 -2.83 25.67
CA ILE A 111 7.56 -4.29 25.89
C ILE A 111 8.97 -4.87 25.99
#